data_AF-A0A369W584-F1
#
_entry.id   AF-A0A369W584-F1
#
_cell.length_a   1.000
_cell.length_b   1.000
_cell.length_c   1.000
_cell.angle_alpha   90.00
_cell.angle_beta   90.00
_cell.angle_gamma   90.00
#
_symmetry.space_group_name_H-M   'P 1'
#
loop_
_entity.id
_entity.type
_entity.pdbx_description
1 polymer ?
#
loop_
_entity_poly.entity_id
_entity_poly.type
_entity_poly.pdbx_seq_one_letter_code
_entity_poly.pdbx_strand_id
1 'polypeptide(L)'
;MRWLPVLSAAFMLAAAPTAVLATSSVSIAIAGEAYEGAPTFQIRMGDLVIGQGVVAKAIDTETEGRLFGAPSPLPYLEHFDFEVPDADFLADAPISIVLTNDRYLDTGDGYDRNLFIQQIVVNGVAIPGERIKILEYGSVEVDVPMHMGLRPLYGSGQVAIVAPPPQGWPALGAVGAVEAIVPLPPPRPSGM
;
A
#
# COMPACT_ATOMS: atom_id res chain seq x y z
N MET A 1 46.24 21.48 -60.86
CA MET A 1 46.89 21.32 -59.54
C MET A 1 46.54 22.58 -58.73
N ARG A 2 45.86 22.57 -57.58
CA ARG A 2 45.54 21.56 -56.57
C ARG A 2 44.12 21.85 -56.03
N TRP A 3 43.35 20.79 -55.78
CA TRP A 3 42.07 20.84 -55.06
C TRP A 3 42.36 20.77 -53.56
N LEU A 4 41.67 21.59 -52.76
CA LEU A 4 41.60 21.48 -51.30
C LEU A 4 40.19 21.02 -50.93
N PRO A 5 39.99 19.81 -50.38
CA PRO A 5 38.80 19.48 -49.60
C PRO A 5 39.05 19.80 -48.12
N VAL A 6 38.06 19.51 -47.25
CA VAL A 6 38.07 19.48 -45.77
C VAL A 6 37.33 20.68 -45.14
N LEU A 7 36.34 20.54 -44.25
CA LEU A 7 35.64 19.40 -43.65
C LEU A 7 34.30 19.96 -43.10
N SER A 8 33.16 19.31 -43.35
CA SER A 8 31.93 19.59 -42.62
C SER A 8 31.98 18.86 -41.27
N ALA A 9 32.06 19.61 -40.17
CA ALA A 9 31.90 19.05 -38.83
C ALA A 9 30.40 18.98 -38.49
N ALA A 10 29.82 17.79 -38.50
CA ALA A 10 28.49 17.55 -37.96
C ALA A 10 28.57 17.42 -36.43
N PHE A 11 27.99 18.38 -35.72
CA PHE A 11 27.86 18.34 -34.27
C PHE A 11 26.65 17.44 -33.91
N MET A 12 26.91 16.18 -33.57
CA MET A 12 25.90 15.29 -33.00
C MET A 12 25.61 15.74 -31.57
N LEU A 13 24.46 16.37 -31.36
CA LEU A 13 23.92 16.68 -30.03
C LEU A 13 23.47 15.35 -29.39
N ALA A 14 24.30 14.77 -28.52
CA ALA A 14 23.94 13.61 -27.74
C ALA A 14 22.84 13.99 -26.75
N ALA A 15 21.61 13.53 -26.98
CA ALA A 15 20.56 13.57 -25.98
C ALA A 15 20.95 12.61 -24.85
N ALA A 16 21.35 13.16 -23.70
CA ALA A 16 21.53 12.36 -22.50
C ALA A 16 20.16 11.81 -22.07
N PRO A 17 20.02 10.50 -21.81
CA PRO A 17 18.80 9.99 -21.21
C PRO A 17 18.67 10.62 -19.82
N THR A 18 17.63 11.42 -19.60
CA THR A 18 17.17 11.75 -18.25
C THR A 18 16.78 10.44 -17.59
N ALA A 19 17.64 9.95 -16.69
CA ALA A 19 17.29 8.90 -15.76
C ALA A 19 16.13 9.43 -14.91
N VAL A 20 14.92 8.92 -15.16
CA VAL A 20 13.82 9.05 -14.21
C VAL A 20 14.28 8.26 -13.00
N LEU A 21 14.60 8.96 -11.90
CA LEU A 21 14.79 8.31 -10.62
C LEU A 21 13.46 7.62 -10.30
N ALA A 22 13.47 6.30 -10.22
CA ALA A 22 12.29 5.56 -9.79
C ALA A 22 12.07 5.90 -8.31
N THR A 23 10.89 6.43 -7.97
CA THR A 23 10.49 6.78 -6.60
C THR A 23 9.86 5.57 -5.93
N SER A 24 10.25 5.24 -4.70
CA SER A 24 9.66 4.11 -3.98
C SER A 24 8.14 4.29 -3.84
N SER A 25 7.38 3.19 -3.76
CA SER A 25 5.93 3.24 -3.71
C SER A 25 5.35 2.43 -2.55
N VAL A 26 4.31 2.98 -1.95
CA VAL A 26 3.44 2.28 -1.00
C VAL A 26 2.00 2.42 -1.48
N SER A 27 1.34 1.31 -1.75
CA SER A 27 -0.06 1.27 -2.13
C SER A 27 -0.88 0.60 -1.03
N ILE A 28 -2.14 0.97 -0.88
CA ILE A 28 -3.06 0.29 0.04
C ILE A 28 -4.37 0.00 -0.65
N ALA A 29 -5.01 -1.11 -0.26
CA ALA A 29 -6.38 -1.42 -0.59
C ALA A 29 -7.20 -1.40 0.71
N ILE A 30 -8.20 -0.52 0.79
CA ILE A 30 -8.89 -0.18 2.03
C ILE A 30 -10.38 0.07 1.75
N ALA A 31 -11.24 -0.40 2.64
CA ALA A 31 -12.66 -0.06 2.69
C ALA A 31 -12.94 0.76 3.95
N GLY A 32 -14.13 1.35 4.04
CA GLY A 32 -14.51 2.18 5.18
C GLY A 32 -15.98 2.10 5.51
N GLU A 33 -16.30 2.46 6.75
CA GLU A 33 -17.66 2.83 7.20
C GLU A 33 -17.70 4.35 7.34
N ALA A 34 -18.78 4.96 6.86
CA ALA A 34 -19.03 6.39 6.94
C ALA A 34 -20.14 6.69 7.94
N TYR A 35 -19.94 7.75 8.70
CA TYR A 35 -20.93 8.35 9.58
C TYR A 35 -20.68 9.86 9.63
N GLU A 36 -21.69 10.68 9.32
CA GLU A 36 -21.52 12.14 9.14
C GLU A 36 -20.40 12.52 8.14
N GLY A 37 -20.06 11.65 7.19
CA GLY A 37 -18.96 11.79 6.24
C GLY A 37 -17.98 10.61 6.21
N ALA A 38 -17.20 10.55 5.13
CA ALA A 38 -16.24 9.47 4.88
C ALA A 38 -15.07 9.45 5.88
N PRO A 39 -14.51 8.27 6.20
CA PRO A 39 -13.33 8.17 7.05
C PRO A 39 -12.10 8.67 6.30
N THR A 40 -11.24 9.38 7.02
CA THR A 40 -9.95 9.88 6.55
C THR A 40 -8.83 9.18 7.29
N PHE A 41 -7.70 8.98 6.61
CA PHE A 41 -6.58 8.27 7.18
C PHE A 41 -5.25 8.95 6.87
N GLN A 42 -4.23 8.58 7.67
CA GLN A 42 -2.83 8.82 7.36
C GLN A 42 -2.10 7.49 7.27
N ILE A 43 -1.16 7.41 6.33
CA ILE A 43 -0.16 6.34 6.28
C ILE A 43 1.21 6.93 6.63
N ARG A 44 1.99 6.18 7.40
CA ARG A 44 3.29 6.60 7.91
C ARG A 44 4.34 5.52 7.72
N MET A 45 5.59 5.94 7.59
CA MET A 45 6.78 5.10 7.63
C MET A 45 7.65 5.56 8.80
N GLY A 46 7.67 4.76 9.87
CA GLY A 46 8.08 5.24 11.19
C GLY A 46 7.18 6.41 11.62
N ASP A 47 7.80 7.53 11.98
CA ASP A 47 7.09 8.76 12.37
C ASP A 47 6.75 9.68 11.17
N LEU A 48 7.28 9.39 9.99
CA LEU A 48 7.08 10.22 8.80
C LEU A 48 5.72 9.91 8.16
N VAL A 49 4.87 10.94 7.99
CA VAL A 49 3.65 10.81 7.19
C VAL A 49 4.01 10.79 5.71
N ILE A 50 3.77 9.64 5.06
CA ILE A 50 4.06 9.45 3.63
C ILE A 50 2.82 9.64 2.75
N GLY A 51 1.63 9.72 3.37
CA GLY A 51 0.38 9.85 2.62
C GLY A 51 -0.84 10.07 3.50
N GLN A 52 -1.90 10.58 2.88
CA GLN A 52 -3.22 10.76 3.47
C GLN A 52 -4.30 10.42 2.44
N GLY A 53 -5.49 10.01 2.90
CA GLY A 53 -6.59 9.74 2.00
C GLY A 53 -7.96 9.85 2.67
N VAL A 54 -8.99 9.86 1.83
CA VAL A 54 -10.41 9.82 2.20
C VAL A 54 -11.03 8.63 1.49
N VAL A 55 -11.66 7.72 2.23
CA VAL A 55 -12.32 6.54 1.65
C VAL A 55 -13.72 6.94 1.19
N ALA A 56 -13.81 7.55 0.01
CA ALA A 56 -15.03 8.10 -0.58
C ALA A 56 -16.11 7.04 -0.91
N LYS A 57 -15.73 5.77 -1.11
CA LYS A 57 -16.65 4.64 -1.32
C LYS A 57 -17.02 3.94 -0.02
N ALA A 58 -16.74 4.52 1.14
CA ALA A 58 -17.16 3.95 2.41
C ALA A 58 -18.68 3.72 2.44
N ILE A 59 -19.12 2.61 3.03
CA ILE A 59 -20.54 2.30 3.20
C ILE A 59 -21.17 3.29 4.19
N ASP A 60 -22.33 3.85 3.86
CA ASP A 60 -23.04 4.76 4.75
C ASP A 60 -23.74 3.98 5.86
N THR A 61 -23.25 4.11 7.11
CA THR A 61 -23.80 3.35 8.24
C THR A 61 -25.21 3.78 8.66
N GLU A 62 -25.65 4.99 8.26
CA GLU A 62 -26.98 5.50 8.57
C GLU A 62 -28.04 4.94 7.60
N THR A 63 -27.66 4.66 6.35
CA THR A 63 -28.61 4.29 5.30
C THR A 63 -28.43 2.87 4.75
N GLU A 64 -27.22 2.34 4.76
CA GLU A 64 -26.86 1.03 4.19
C GLU A 64 -26.48 0.00 5.28
N GLY A 65 -26.19 0.48 6.50
CA GLY A 65 -25.78 -0.33 7.64
C GLY A 65 -24.27 -0.61 7.68
N ARG A 66 -23.87 -1.64 8.43
CA ARG A 66 -22.46 -1.98 8.66
C ARG A 66 -21.84 -2.67 7.46
N LEU A 67 -20.54 -2.47 7.23
CA LEU A 67 -19.81 -3.09 6.10
C LEU A 67 -19.94 -4.61 6.10
N PHE A 68 -19.92 -5.21 7.29
CA PHE A 68 -20.02 -6.67 7.45
C PHE A 68 -21.45 -7.20 7.43
N GLY A 69 -22.45 -6.32 7.40
CA GLY A 69 -23.82 -6.66 7.04
C GLY A 69 -24.04 -6.71 5.51
N ALA A 70 -23.13 -6.11 4.72
CA ALA A 70 -23.24 -6.12 3.27
C ALA A 70 -22.88 -7.50 2.67
N PRO A 71 -23.46 -7.90 1.53
CA PRO A 71 -23.16 -9.19 0.89
C PRO A 71 -21.71 -9.36 0.43
N SER A 72 -21.00 -8.25 0.20
CA SER A 72 -19.61 -8.24 -0.22
C SER A 72 -18.97 -6.89 0.11
N PRO A 73 -17.69 -6.85 0.52
CA PRO A 73 -16.98 -5.60 0.76
C PRO A 73 -16.41 -4.96 -0.52
N LEU A 74 -16.37 -5.71 -1.64
CA LEU A 74 -15.71 -5.29 -2.88
C LEU A 74 -16.19 -3.94 -3.44
N PRO A 75 -17.49 -3.58 -3.41
CA PRO A 75 -17.95 -2.28 -3.89
C PRO A 75 -17.37 -1.09 -3.11
N TYR A 76 -17.03 -1.31 -1.84
CA TYR A 76 -16.55 -0.29 -0.91
C TYR A 76 -15.01 -0.23 -0.84
N LEU A 77 -14.32 -1.07 -1.61
CA LEU A 77 -12.86 -1.10 -1.65
C LEU A 77 -12.30 0.02 -2.56
N GLU A 78 -11.31 0.72 -2.04
CA GLU A 78 -10.54 1.74 -2.75
C GLU A 78 -9.04 1.48 -2.67
N HIS A 79 -8.34 1.93 -3.71
CA HIS A 79 -6.89 1.85 -3.81
C HIS A 79 -6.28 3.24 -3.70
N PHE A 80 -5.23 3.38 -2.92
CA PHE A 80 -4.45 4.59 -2.81
C PHE A 80 -2.98 4.26 -3.06
N ASP A 81 -2.32 5.09 -3.85
CA ASP A 81 -0.91 4.95 -4.22
C ASP A 81 -0.14 6.17 -3.72
N PHE A 82 0.96 5.93 -3.01
CA PHE A 82 1.82 6.97 -2.47
C PHE A 82 3.24 6.78 -3.00
N GLU A 83 3.76 7.81 -3.66
CA GLU A 83 5.18 7.90 -3.98
C GLU A 83 5.94 8.39 -2.75
N VAL A 84 6.99 7.67 -2.38
CA VAL A 84 7.86 7.95 -1.24
C VAL A 84 9.24 8.28 -1.80
N PRO A 85 9.71 9.53 -1.67
CA PRO A 85 11.07 9.90 -2.06
C PRO A 85 12.09 8.94 -1.46
N ASP A 86 13.13 8.56 -2.22
CA ASP A 86 14.11 7.57 -1.73
C ASP A 86 14.82 8.03 -0.44
N ALA A 87 14.98 9.33 -0.23
CA ALA A 87 15.53 9.89 1.00
C ALA A 87 14.62 9.70 2.23
N ASP A 88 13.32 9.54 1.99
CA ASP A 88 12.27 9.36 2.98
C ASP A 88 11.87 7.87 3.14
N PHE A 89 12.36 7.00 2.26
CA PHE A 89 12.10 5.56 2.30
C PHE A 89 12.99 4.88 3.34
N LEU A 90 12.48 4.78 4.57
CA LEU A 90 13.13 4.12 5.70
C LEU A 90 12.90 2.60 5.65
N ALA A 91 13.82 1.86 5.04
CA ALA A 91 13.70 0.41 4.83
C ALA A 91 13.45 -0.40 6.12
N ASP A 92 13.95 0.07 7.26
CA ASP A 92 13.82 -0.62 8.56
C ASP A 92 12.69 -0.06 9.44
N ALA A 93 11.91 0.91 8.94
CA ALA A 93 10.83 1.51 9.71
C ALA A 93 9.50 0.75 9.49
N PRO A 94 8.64 0.64 10.51
CA PRO A 94 7.31 0.08 10.33
C PRO A 94 6.45 0.98 9.44
N ILE A 95 5.51 0.39 8.72
CA ILE A 95 4.43 1.13 8.07
C ILE A 95 3.22 1.11 8.99
N SER A 96 2.61 2.27 9.21
CA SER A 96 1.40 2.38 10.02
C SER A 96 0.28 3.15 9.33
N ILE A 97 -0.97 2.79 9.65
CA ILE A 97 -2.19 3.45 9.20
C ILE A 97 -2.98 3.87 10.43
N VAL A 98 -3.46 5.11 10.42
CA VAL A 98 -4.30 5.67 11.48
C VAL A 98 -5.55 6.30 10.89
N LEU A 99 -6.69 6.08 11.55
CA LEU A 99 -7.93 6.82 11.31
C LEU A 99 -7.79 8.21 11.95
N THR A 100 -8.08 9.27 11.19
CA THR A 100 -7.81 10.65 11.63
C THR A 100 -9.05 11.49 11.94
N ASN A 101 -10.24 11.02 11.59
CA ASN A 101 -11.49 11.73 11.82
C ASN A 101 -12.55 10.83 12.46
N ASP A 102 -12.12 9.97 13.37
CA ASP A 102 -12.98 9.06 14.13
C ASP A 102 -14.26 9.72 14.66
N ARG A 103 -15.38 9.00 14.52
CA ARG A 103 -16.71 9.48 14.88
C ARG A 103 -17.64 8.29 15.11
N TYR A 104 -18.13 8.17 16.34
CA TYR A 104 -19.03 7.11 16.76
C TYR A 104 -20.29 7.68 17.39
N LEU A 105 -21.44 7.04 17.13
CA LEU A 105 -22.69 7.24 17.86
C LEU A 105 -23.25 5.88 18.31
N ASP A 106 -23.47 5.77 19.62
CA ASP A 106 -24.03 4.59 20.28
C ASP A 106 -25.55 4.52 20.08
N THR A 107 -25.99 3.93 18.97
CA THR A 107 -27.40 3.73 18.63
C THR A 107 -27.64 2.44 17.84
N GLY A 108 -28.40 1.49 18.39
CA GLY A 108 -28.70 0.22 17.69
C GLY A 108 -27.42 -0.54 17.34
N ASP A 109 -27.20 -0.80 16.04
CA ASP A 109 -25.98 -1.44 15.51
C ASP A 109 -24.74 -0.51 15.49
N GLY A 110 -24.90 0.74 15.95
CA GLY A 110 -23.88 1.77 15.99
C GLY A 110 -23.64 2.45 14.65
N TYR A 111 -23.54 3.77 14.64
CA TYR A 111 -23.03 4.54 13.50
C TYR A 111 -21.59 4.91 13.75
N ASP A 112 -20.74 4.71 12.76
CA ASP A 112 -19.32 4.71 13.01
C ASP A 112 -18.48 5.06 11.79
N ARG A 113 -17.27 5.58 12.06
CA ARG A 113 -16.22 5.75 11.08
C ARG A 113 -15.13 4.74 11.36
N ASN A 114 -15.06 3.73 10.51
CA ASN A 114 -14.06 2.68 10.62
C ASN A 114 -13.28 2.53 9.32
N LEU A 115 -12.08 1.96 9.44
CA LEU A 115 -11.26 1.55 8.31
C LEU A 115 -11.10 0.04 8.30
N PHE A 116 -11.02 -0.53 7.10
CA PHE A 116 -10.91 -1.97 6.90
C PHE A 116 -9.85 -2.24 5.83
N ILE A 117 -8.68 -2.66 6.27
CA ILE A 117 -7.49 -2.75 5.42
C ILE A 117 -7.40 -4.14 4.83
N GLN A 118 -7.45 -4.25 3.50
CA GLN A 118 -7.28 -5.53 2.81
C GLN A 118 -5.80 -5.88 2.68
N GLN A 119 -4.99 -4.92 2.24
CA GLN A 119 -3.57 -5.14 2.00
C GLN A 119 -2.80 -3.81 1.92
N ILE A 120 -1.50 -3.92 2.14
CA ILE A 120 -0.50 -2.89 1.86
C ILE A 120 0.48 -3.49 0.84
N VAL A 121 0.89 -2.72 -0.17
CA VAL A 121 1.89 -3.13 -1.15
C VAL A 121 3.08 -2.18 -1.04
N VAL A 122 4.28 -2.71 -0.84
CA VAL A 122 5.51 -1.90 -0.74
C VAL A 122 6.43 -2.30 -1.87
N ASN A 123 6.73 -1.38 -2.80
CA ASN A 123 7.56 -1.62 -3.97
C ASN A 123 7.20 -2.93 -4.72
N GLY A 124 5.90 -3.19 -4.87
CA GLY A 124 5.35 -4.37 -5.56
C GLY A 124 5.20 -5.63 -4.71
N VAL A 125 5.64 -5.65 -3.45
CA VAL A 125 5.44 -6.78 -2.53
C VAL A 125 4.16 -6.57 -1.72
N ALA A 126 3.19 -7.48 -1.88
CA ALA A 126 1.93 -7.43 -1.16
C ALA A 126 2.06 -8.00 0.27
N ILE A 127 1.50 -7.28 1.22
CA ILE A 127 1.29 -7.66 2.62
C ILE A 127 -0.21 -7.71 2.86
N PRO A 128 -0.78 -8.91 3.06
CA PRO A 128 -2.22 -9.05 3.24
C PRO A 128 -2.63 -8.66 4.68
N GLY A 129 -3.91 -8.32 4.87
CA GLY A 129 -4.46 -7.82 6.14
C GLY A 129 -4.22 -8.73 7.34
N GLU A 130 -4.09 -10.03 7.13
CA GLU A 130 -3.78 -11.01 8.17
C GLU A 130 -2.43 -10.75 8.85
N ARG A 131 -1.48 -10.14 8.12
CA ARG A 131 -0.16 -9.77 8.64
C ARG A 131 -0.12 -8.40 9.31
N ILE A 132 -1.20 -7.64 9.23
CA ILE A 132 -1.32 -6.33 9.87
C ILE A 132 -1.73 -6.55 11.32
N LYS A 133 -0.96 -5.96 12.24
CA LYS A 133 -1.24 -5.95 13.67
C LYS A 133 -2.00 -4.69 14.04
N ILE A 134 -2.82 -4.75 15.09
CA ILE A 134 -3.47 -3.58 15.66
C ILE A 134 -2.81 -3.26 17.00
N LEU A 135 -2.36 -2.02 17.17
CA LEU A 135 -1.91 -1.50 18.44
C LEU A 135 -2.96 -0.53 18.98
N GLU A 136 -3.37 -0.73 20.23
CA GLU A 136 -4.20 0.20 20.97
C GLU A 136 -3.31 1.15 21.78
N TYR A 137 -3.66 2.44 21.74
CA TYR A 137 -2.88 3.54 22.32
C TYR A 137 -1.39 3.52 21.93
N GLY A 138 -1.09 2.98 20.75
CA GLY A 138 0.25 2.92 20.16
C GLY A 138 1.21 1.87 20.76
N SER A 139 0.81 1.11 21.78
CA SER A 139 1.75 0.20 22.48
C SER A 139 1.19 -1.16 22.85
N VAL A 140 -0.13 -1.34 22.90
CA VAL A 140 -0.75 -2.61 23.31
C VAL A 140 -1.22 -3.34 22.05
N GLU A 141 -0.56 -4.44 21.68
CA GLU A 141 -1.06 -5.30 20.61
C GLU A 141 -2.39 -5.93 21.03
N VAL A 142 -3.42 -5.74 20.21
CA VAL A 142 -4.75 -6.30 20.43
C VAL A 142 -5.13 -7.21 19.27
N ASP A 143 -5.75 -8.33 19.59
CA ASP A 143 -6.25 -9.26 18.58
C ASP A 143 -7.63 -8.77 18.11
N VAL A 144 -7.69 -8.33 16.86
CA VAL A 144 -8.91 -7.87 16.20
C VAL A 144 -9.25 -8.87 15.10
N PRO A 145 -10.37 -9.61 15.16
CA PRO A 145 -10.71 -10.60 14.15
C PRO A 145 -10.74 -10.03 12.73
N MET A 146 -10.26 -10.82 11.77
CA MET A 146 -10.42 -10.52 10.35
C MET A 146 -11.89 -10.69 9.94
N HIS A 147 -12.36 -9.83 9.05
CA HIS A 147 -13.71 -9.93 8.49
C HIS A 147 -13.63 -9.85 6.97
N MET A 148 -14.08 -10.90 6.28
CA MET A 148 -14.10 -10.98 4.82
C MET A 148 -12.74 -10.64 4.15
N GLY A 149 -11.62 -11.02 4.79
CA GLY A 149 -10.27 -10.72 4.31
C GLY A 149 -9.79 -9.29 4.58
N LEU A 150 -10.49 -8.54 5.44
CA LEU A 150 -10.14 -7.18 5.84
C LEU A 150 -9.76 -7.14 7.32
N ARG A 151 -8.70 -6.40 7.64
CA ARG A 151 -8.30 -6.07 9.00
C ARG A 151 -9.02 -4.80 9.47
N PRO A 152 -9.88 -4.87 10.50
CA PRO A 152 -10.56 -3.68 11.03
C PRO A 152 -9.62 -2.76 11.82
N LEU A 153 -9.90 -1.47 11.73
CA LEU A 153 -9.38 -0.41 12.59
C LEU A 153 -10.56 0.44 13.05
N TYR A 154 -10.95 0.28 14.32
CA TYR A 154 -12.24 0.73 14.84
C TYR A 154 -12.23 2.14 15.47
N GLY A 155 -11.10 2.82 15.50
CA GLY A 155 -11.06 4.12 16.15
C GLY A 155 -9.70 4.79 16.17
N SER A 156 -9.72 6.07 16.55
CA SER A 156 -8.56 6.96 16.66
C SER A 156 -7.54 6.52 17.72
N GLY A 157 -7.95 5.69 18.67
CA GLY A 157 -7.07 5.06 19.65
C GLY A 157 -6.25 3.90 19.11
N GLN A 158 -6.53 3.44 17.87
CA GLN A 158 -5.86 2.29 17.27
C GLN A 158 -4.90 2.69 16.15
N VAL A 159 -3.87 1.87 15.96
CA VAL A 159 -2.90 1.97 14.87
C VAL A 159 -2.79 0.61 14.20
N ALA A 160 -3.05 0.55 12.90
CA ALA A 160 -2.71 -0.63 12.11
C ALA A 160 -1.23 -0.57 11.76
N ILE A 161 -0.45 -1.60 12.06
CA ILE A 161 1.01 -1.57 11.89
C ILE A 161 1.53 -2.85 11.23
N VAL A 162 2.53 -2.67 10.38
CA VAL A 162 3.32 -3.76 9.79
C VAL A 162 4.79 -3.46 10.02
N ALA A 163 5.49 -4.40 10.67
CA ALA A 163 6.94 -4.36 10.77
C ALA A 163 7.60 -4.72 9.43
N PRO A 164 8.75 -4.13 9.10
CA PRO A 164 9.51 -4.56 7.93
C PRO A 164 9.92 -6.03 8.06
N PRO A 165 10.15 -6.73 6.94
CA PRO A 165 10.86 -8.00 6.94
C PRO A 165 12.24 -7.88 7.61
N PRO A 166 12.86 -9.00 8.05
CA PRO A 166 14.20 -8.97 8.66
C PRO A 166 15.28 -8.29 7.80
N GLN A 167 15.13 -8.34 6.47
CA GLN A 167 16.01 -7.69 5.50
C GLN A 167 15.62 -6.24 5.14
N GLY A 168 14.64 -5.67 5.83
CA GLY A 168 14.03 -4.39 5.49
C GLY A 168 12.97 -4.50 4.38
N TRP A 169 12.32 -3.37 4.09
CA TRP A 169 11.42 -3.24 2.95
C TRP A 169 12.19 -3.39 1.63
N PRO A 170 11.57 -4.00 0.60
CA PRO A 170 12.20 -4.15 -0.70
C PRO A 170 12.48 -2.79 -1.31
N ALA A 171 13.69 -2.59 -1.85
CA ALA A 171 13.98 -1.46 -2.73
C ALA A 171 13.28 -1.63 -4.09
N LEU A 172 13.05 -0.54 -4.81
CA LEU A 172 12.55 -0.59 -6.18
C LEU A 172 13.42 -1.49 -7.07
N GLY A 173 12.77 -2.35 -7.86
CA GLY A 173 13.44 -3.28 -8.77
C GLY A 173 14.05 -4.53 -8.11
N ALA A 174 14.00 -4.67 -6.78
CA ALA A 174 14.49 -5.86 -6.08
C ALA A 174 13.69 -7.14 -6.42
N VAL A 175 12.47 -6.99 -6.96
CA VAL A 175 11.64 -8.11 -7.42
C VAL A 175 12.21 -8.83 -8.66
N GLY A 176 13.30 -8.31 -9.25
CA GLY A 176 14.07 -9.00 -10.30
C GLY A 176 15.19 -9.92 -9.80
N ALA A 177 15.43 -9.99 -8.49
CA ALA A 177 16.50 -10.80 -7.89
C ALA A 177 16.01 -12.01 -7.07
N VAL A 178 14.71 -12.32 -7.13
CA VAL A 178 14.21 -13.66 -6.81
C VAL A 178 14.46 -14.54 -8.02
N GLU A 179 15.31 -15.55 -7.85
CA GLU A 179 15.77 -16.49 -8.86
C GLU A 179 14.71 -16.78 -9.93
N ALA A 180 15.09 -16.59 -11.19
CA ALA A 180 14.44 -17.29 -12.29
C ALA A 180 14.34 -18.76 -11.89
N ILE A 181 13.12 -19.21 -11.58
CA ILE A 181 12.79 -20.62 -11.38
C ILE A 181 13.38 -21.32 -12.61
N VAL A 182 14.46 -22.06 -12.40
CA VAL A 182 15.04 -22.90 -13.45
C VAL A 182 13.89 -23.75 -13.98
N PRO A 183 13.52 -23.62 -15.27
CA PRO A 183 12.46 -24.46 -15.80
C PRO A 183 12.87 -25.91 -15.55
N LEU A 184 11.99 -26.67 -14.90
CA LEU A 184 12.16 -28.11 -14.71
C LEU A 184 12.65 -28.71 -16.03
N PRO A 185 13.71 -29.54 -16.03
CA PRO A 185 14.14 -30.21 -17.23
C PRO A 185 12.96 -30.98 -17.82
N PRO A 186 12.80 -31.01 -19.16
CA PRO A 186 11.68 -31.69 -19.78
C PRO A 186 11.64 -33.16 -19.32
N PRO A 187 10.43 -33.74 -19.15
CA PRO A 187 10.31 -35.13 -18.76
C PRO A 187 11.09 -36.00 -19.74
N ARG A 188 11.90 -36.91 -19.19
CA ARG A 188 12.67 -37.88 -19.97
C ARG A 188 11.67 -38.65 -20.85
N PRO A 189 11.90 -38.79 -22.18
CA PRO A 189 11.02 -39.58 -23.02
C PRO A 189 10.95 -40.99 -22.45
N SER A 190 9.73 -41.49 -22.24
CA SER A 190 9.50 -42.89 -21.90
C SER A 190 10.14 -43.73 -23.00
N GLY A 191 11.16 -44.52 -22.62
CA GLY A 191 11.78 -45.49 -23.51
C GLY A 191 10.75 -46.51 -24.00
N MET A 192 10.97 -46.97 -25.22
CA MET A 192 10.39 -48.21 -25.77
C MET A 192 10.67 -49.41 -24.87
#